data_AF-A0A955NXG9-F1
#
_entry.id   AF-A0A955NXG9-F1
#
_cell.length_a   1.000
_cell.length_b   1.000
_cell.length_c   1.000
_cell.angle_alpha   90.00
_cell.angle_beta   90.00
_cell.angle_gamma   90.00
#
_symmetry.space_group_name_H-M   'P 1'
#
loop_
_entity.id
_entity.type
_entity.pdbx_description
1 polymer ?
#
loop_
_entity_poly.entity_id
_entity_poly.type
_entity_poly.pdbx_seq_one_letter_code
_entity_poly.pdbx_strand_id
1 'polypeptide(L)'
;MTQQSRRKFIKTTAAASTFMIAGTKVTGPVFGANDRVRICIAGIHGRGRAHMQNFGPMDGVEIAYLADPDSRLFDDRSKMVEDINGHKPKCVQDVRKALEDKDLDVLTIAAPNHWHSLLGIWGCQAGKDVYVEKPCSHNLYEGRKLVEAARRYDRVVQHGTQRRSSNEWDQMVQAAASGKYGKLTVSYGYASKPRGSIGFAEYKEPPKELDFDMWLGPAEKQAYHENLVHYNWHWFWDFGNGEIGNQGVHQMDVARWAVTAATGKVGPESVISMGGRYGYKDQGQTPNTQLTVYDFGD
;
A
#
# COMPACT_ATOMS: atom_id res chain seq x y z
N MET A 1 -49.72 19.79 46.95
CA MET A 1 -48.94 19.79 45.70
C MET A 1 -48.11 18.53 45.66
N THR A 2 -48.59 17.50 44.97
CA THR A 2 -48.12 16.12 45.11
C THR A 2 -47.18 15.73 43.96
N GLN A 3 -45.99 15.25 44.33
CA GLN A 3 -44.89 14.82 43.47
C GLN A 3 -45.31 13.74 42.46
N GLN A 4 -44.97 13.94 41.19
CA GLN A 4 -44.98 12.87 40.19
C GLN A 4 -43.70 12.02 40.34
N SER A 5 -43.86 10.70 40.50
CA SER A 5 -42.73 9.78 40.55
C SER A 5 -42.34 9.27 39.15
N ARG A 6 -41.03 9.12 38.95
CA ARG A 6 -40.35 8.70 37.69
C ARG A 6 -40.88 7.39 37.08
N ARG A 7 -41.68 6.60 37.81
CA ARG A 7 -42.32 5.36 37.33
C ARG A 7 -43.52 5.58 36.41
N LYS A 8 -44.15 6.76 36.39
CA LYS A 8 -45.31 7.04 35.51
C LYS A 8 -44.90 7.46 34.08
N PHE A 9 -43.69 7.98 33.90
CA PHE A 9 -43.16 8.39 32.60
C PHE A 9 -42.87 7.18 31.69
N ILE A 10 -42.27 6.11 32.24
CA ILE A 10 -41.90 4.90 31.49
C ILE A 10 -43.13 4.09 31.03
N LYS A 11 -44.28 4.21 31.71
CA LYS A 11 -45.52 3.51 31.31
C LYS A 11 -46.20 4.12 30.07
N THR A 12 -45.81 5.30 29.62
CA THR A 12 -46.49 5.98 28.50
C THR A 12 -45.84 5.67 27.14
N THR A 13 -44.65 5.05 27.11
CA THR A 13 -43.92 4.80 25.86
C THR A 13 -44.03 3.35 25.34
N ALA A 14 -44.75 2.46 26.05
CA ALA A 14 -44.83 1.03 25.73
C ALA A 14 -46.09 0.59 24.97
N ALA A 15 -46.91 1.51 24.44
CA ALA A 15 -48.20 1.19 23.84
C ALA A 15 -48.31 1.49 22.32
N ALA A 16 -47.21 1.45 21.58
CA ALA A 16 -47.24 1.55 20.12
C ALA A 16 -46.19 0.63 19.48
N SER A 17 -46.38 -0.68 19.65
CA SER A 17 -45.68 -1.69 18.86
C SER A 17 -46.69 -2.74 18.43
N THR A 18 -47.15 -2.65 17.18
CA THR A 18 -47.66 -3.81 16.44
C THR A 18 -46.73 -4.01 15.26
N PHE A 19 -45.87 -5.02 15.39
CA PHE A 19 -45.00 -5.50 14.32
C PHE A 19 -45.86 -6.12 13.22
N MET A 20 -45.71 -5.65 11.98
CA MET A 20 -45.91 -6.47 10.79
C MET A 20 -44.52 -6.89 10.32
N ILE A 21 -44.18 -8.14 10.57
CA ILE A 21 -43.02 -8.82 10.00
C ILE A 21 -43.37 -9.08 8.53
N ALA A 22 -42.90 -8.21 7.64
CA ALA A 22 -42.77 -8.51 6.22
C ALA A 22 -41.28 -8.40 5.91
N GLY A 23 -40.68 -9.50 5.43
CA GLY A 23 -39.26 -9.59 5.14
C GLY A 23 -38.81 -8.55 4.12
N THR A 24 -38.30 -7.42 4.60
CA THR A 24 -37.51 -6.52 3.78
C THR A 24 -36.12 -7.17 3.67
N LYS A 25 -35.81 -7.72 2.49
CA LYS A 25 -34.43 -7.69 2.02
C LYS A 25 -33.96 -6.25 2.26
N VAL A 26 -32.97 -6.06 3.13
CA VAL A 26 -32.26 -4.79 3.20
C VAL A 26 -31.50 -4.68 1.89
N THR A 27 -32.18 -4.20 0.86
CA THR A 27 -31.50 -3.50 -0.22
C THR A 27 -30.98 -2.24 0.44
N GLY A 28 -29.69 -2.23 0.81
CA GLY A 28 -29.01 -1.00 1.15
C GLY A 28 -29.25 0.04 0.04
N PRO A 29 -29.10 1.35 0.33
CA PRO A 29 -29.27 2.36 -0.71
C PRO A 29 -28.38 2.00 -1.90
N VAL A 30 -28.96 1.95 -3.09
CA VAL A 30 -28.18 1.89 -4.33
C VAL A 30 -27.35 3.16 -4.33
N PHE A 31 -26.03 3.02 -4.12
CA PHE A 31 -25.10 4.14 -4.12
C PHE A 31 -25.28 4.92 -5.43
N GLY A 32 -25.72 6.17 -5.34
CA GLY A 32 -25.76 7.07 -6.48
C GLY A 32 -24.35 7.35 -6.99
N ALA A 33 -24.21 7.93 -8.18
CA ALA A 33 -22.91 8.32 -8.73
C ALA A 33 -22.09 9.22 -7.77
N ASN A 34 -22.77 9.97 -6.88
CA ASN A 34 -22.16 10.84 -5.88
C ASN A 34 -21.82 10.14 -4.54
N ASP A 35 -22.18 8.88 -4.36
CA ASP A 35 -21.92 8.13 -3.12
C ASP A 35 -20.79 7.09 -3.28
N ARG A 36 -20.11 7.07 -4.43
CA ARG A 36 -19.01 6.14 -4.72
C ARG A 36 -17.67 6.75 -4.37
N VAL A 37 -16.79 5.96 -3.75
CA VAL A 37 -15.38 6.30 -3.58
C VAL A 37 -14.66 6.05 -4.90
N ARG A 38 -14.22 7.13 -5.54
CA ARG A 38 -13.54 7.12 -6.83
C ARG A 38 -12.03 7.03 -6.61
N ILE A 39 -11.41 5.99 -7.17
CA ILE A 39 -10.00 5.68 -6.94
C ILE A 39 -9.17 5.71 -8.21
N CYS A 40 -7.91 6.13 -8.06
CA CYS A 40 -6.87 6.05 -9.08
C CYS A 40 -5.82 5.02 -8.64
N ILE A 41 -5.53 4.05 -9.51
CA ILE A 41 -4.46 3.07 -9.27
C ILE A 41 -3.21 3.49 -10.05
N ALA A 42 -2.17 3.90 -9.34
CA ALA A 42 -0.87 4.27 -9.92
C ALA A 42 0.12 3.09 -9.85
N GLY A 43 0.65 2.67 -11.00
CA GLY A 43 1.41 1.44 -11.18
C GLY A 43 0.47 0.24 -11.38
N ILE A 44 0.32 -0.22 -12.61
CA ILE A 44 -0.76 -1.14 -13.02
C ILE A 44 -0.26 -2.50 -13.53
N HIS A 45 0.99 -2.85 -13.23
CA HIS A 45 1.57 -4.14 -13.54
C HIS A 45 1.11 -5.22 -12.53
N GLY A 46 2.03 -5.93 -11.87
CA GLY A 46 1.70 -7.10 -11.05
C GLY A 46 0.85 -6.74 -9.83
N ARG A 47 1.34 -5.81 -8.99
CA ARG A 47 0.63 -5.43 -7.76
C ARG A 47 -0.60 -4.56 -8.02
N GLY A 48 -0.52 -3.65 -8.99
CA GLY A 48 -1.68 -2.87 -9.45
C GLY A 48 -2.82 -3.75 -9.96
N ARG A 49 -2.52 -4.87 -10.66
CA ARG A 49 -3.55 -5.84 -11.03
C ARG A 49 -4.27 -6.42 -9.81
N ALA A 50 -3.54 -6.72 -8.73
CA ALA A 50 -4.16 -7.16 -7.49
C ALA A 50 -5.02 -6.05 -6.85
N HIS A 51 -4.60 -4.78 -6.95
CA HIS A 51 -5.43 -3.64 -6.51
C HIS A 51 -6.74 -3.60 -7.31
N MET A 52 -6.69 -3.73 -8.64
CA MET A 52 -7.91 -3.78 -9.47
C MET A 52 -8.85 -4.92 -9.06
N GLN A 53 -8.29 -6.11 -8.84
CA GLN A 53 -9.07 -7.30 -8.46
C GLN A 53 -9.66 -7.21 -7.05
N ASN A 54 -9.01 -6.47 -6.14
CA ASN A 54 -9.50 -6.32 -4.77
C ASN A 54 -10.48 -5.16 -4.64
N PHE A 55 -10.21 -4.00 -5.24
CA PHE A 55 -11.08 -2.82 -5.16
C PHE A 55 -12.25 -2.87 -6.15
N GLY A 56 -12.06 -3.41 -7.34
CA GLY A 56 -13.08 -3.43 -8.40
C GLY A 56 -14.40 -4.07 -7.98
N PRO A 57 -14.40 -5.21 -7.25
CA PRO A 57 -15.63 -5.85 -6.78
C PRO A 57 -16.26 -5.21 -5.54
N MET A 58 -15.64 -4.19 -4.92
CA MET A 58 -16.18 -3.59 -3.69
C MET A 58 -17.39 -2.71 -3.99
N ASP A 59 -18.47 -2.94 -3.25
CA ASP A 59 -19.66 -2.07 -3.31
C ASP A 59 -19.29 -0.64 -2.94
N GLY A 60 -19.80 0.32 -3.72
CA GLY A 60 -19.53 1.74 -3.50
C GLY A 60 -18.13 2.21 -3.91
N VAL A 61 -17.34 1.39 -4.63
CA VAL A 61 -16.04 1.79 -5.19
C VAL A 61 -16.12 1.89 -6.71
N GLU A 62 -15.46 2.91 -7.27
CA GLU A 62 -15.24 3.06 -8.71
C GLU A 62 -13.75 3.23 -8.97
N ILE A 63 -13.16 2.37 -9.80
CA ILE A 63 -11.82 2.59 -10.34
C ILE A 63 -11.97 3.57 -11.51
N ALA A 64 -11.76 4.86 -11.24
CA ALA A 64 -11.93 5.92 -12.23
C ALA A 64 -10.71 6.09 -13.13
N TYR A 65 -9.50 5.85 -12.59
CA TYR A 65 -8.24 6.03 -13.30
C TYR A 65 -7.27 4.87 -13.11
N LEU A 66 -6.55 4.56 -14.17
CA LEU A 66 -5.35 3.74 -14.18
C LEU A 66 -4.17 4.61 -14.64
N ALA A 67 -3.13 4.73 -13.82
CA ALA A 67 -1.97 5.56 -14.11
C ALA A 67 -0.70 4.73 -14.21
N ASP A 68 -0.03 4.73 -15.36
CA ASP A 68 1.23 4.02 -15.56
C ASP A 68 2.01 4.60 -16.76
N PRO A 69 3.32 4.88 -16.64
CA PRO A 69 4.11 5.41 -17.74
C PRO A 69 4.17 4.47 -18.96
N ASP A 70 3.87 3.18 -18.79
CA ASP A 70 3.80 2.21 -19.89
C ASP A 70 2.38 2.05 -20.44
N SER A 71 2.11 2.72 -21.56
CA SER A 71 0.79 2.68 -22.20
C SER A 71 0.44 1.32 -22.82
N ARG A 72 1.40 0.39 -22.98
CA ARG A 72 1.14 -0.98 -23.48
C ARG A 72 0.23 -1.77 -22.53
N LEU A 73 0.12 -1.35 -21.27
CA LEU A 73 -0.71 -2.00 -20.27
C LEU A 73 -2.19 -1.56 -20.34
N PHE A 74 -2.51 -0.45 -21.00
CA PHE A 74 -3.81 0.22 -20.84
C PHE A 74 -4.99 -0.60 -21.33
N ASP A 75 -4.89 -1.24 -22.50
CA ASP A 75 -6.01 -1.97 -23.08
C ASP A 75 -6.42 -3.18 -22.21
N ASP A 76 -5.44 -4.00 -21.82
CA ASP A 76 -5.65 -5.19 -21.01
C ASP A 76 -6.14 -4.84 -19.59
N ARG A 77 -5.57 -3.79 -18.97
CA ARG A 77 -5.96 -3.39 -17.59
C ARG A 77 -7.30 -2.67 -17.54
N SER A 78 -7.59 -1.79 -18.49
CA SER A 78 -8.90 -1.11 -18.53
C SER A 78 -10.03 -2.10 -18.82
N LYS A 79 -9.81 -3.05 -19.72
CA LYS A 79 -10.75 -4.15 -19.97
C LYS A 79 -10.99 -5.00 -18.72
N MET A 80 -9.94 -5.32 -17.97
CA MET A 80 -10.10 -6.10 -16.73
C MET A 80 -11.00 -5.39 -15.70
N VAL A 81 -10.85 -4.08 -15.54
CA VAL A 81 -11.71 -3.29 -14.64
C VAL A 81 -13.15 -3.26 -15.16
N GLU A 82 -13.32 -3.04 -16.47
CA GLU A 82 -14.63 -3.07 -17.14
C GLU A 82 -15.33 -4.41 -16.97
N ASP A 83 -14.61 -5.53 -17.10
CA ASP A 83 -15.15 -6.88 -16.91
C ASP A 83 -15.56 -7.16 -15.44
N ILE A 84 -14.96 -6.47 -14.46
CA ILE A 84 -15.25 -6.67 -13.03
C ILE A 84 -16.55 -5.95 -12.61
N ASN A 85 -16.75 -4.70 -13.02
CA ASN A 85 -17.86 -3.88 -12.51
C ASN A 85 -18.55 -3.00 -13.57
N GLY A 86 -18.27 -3.22 -14.85
CA GLY A 86 -18.91 -2.56 -15.97
C GLY A 86 -18.43 -1.13 -16.27
N HIS A 87 -17.44 -0.61 -15.54
CA HIS A 87 -16.94 0.74 -15.73
C HIS A 87 -15.53 0.71 -16.31
N LYS A 88 -15.34 1.33 -17.48
CA LYS A 88 -14.03 1.45 -18.10
C LYS A 88 -13.27 2.65 -17.52
N PRO A 89 -12.12 2.43 -16.85
CA PRO A 89 -11.34 3.53 -16.28
C PRO A 89 -10.64 4.34 -17.38
N LYS A 90 -10.35 5.61 -17.08
CA LYS A 90 -9.45 6.43 -17.90
C LYS A 90 -8.01 6.01 -17.65
N CYS A 91 -7.24 5.81 -18.72
CA CYS A 91 -5.81 5.50 -18.61
C CYS A 91 -4.97 6.76 -18.86
N VAL A 92 -3.97 7.01 -18.01
CA VAL A 92 -3.05 8.14 -18.12
C VAL A 92 -1.61 7.70 -17.89
N GLN A 93 -0.64 8.21 -18.66
CA GLN A 93 0.79 7.95 -18.39
C GLN A 93 1.33 8.79 -17.23
N ASP A 94 0.68 9.91 -16.96
CA ASP A 94 1.04 10.84 -15.90
C ASP A 94 -0.09 10.92 -14.88
N VAL A 95 0.19 10.46 -13.67
CA VAL A 95 -0.77 10.44 -12.54
C VAL A 95 -1.28 11.84 -12.17
N ARG A 96 -0.53 12.91 -12.47
CA ARG A 96 -0.96 14.28 -12.19
C ARG A 96 -2.28 14.62 -12.89
N LYS A 97 -2.52 14.05 -14.08
CA LYS A 97 -3.79 14.18 -14.81
C LYS A 97 -4.97 13.60 -14.05
N ALA A 98 -4.78 12.51 -13.31
CA ALA A 98 -5.82 11.96 -12.45
C ALA A 98 -6.03 12.81 -11.19
N LEU A 99 -4.94 13.36 -10.63
CA LEU A 99 -5.00 14.23 -9.44
C LEU A 99 -5.69 15.58 -9.69
N GLU A 100 -5.74 16.05 -10.93
CA GLU A 100 -6.50 17.22 -11.36
C GLU A 100 -8.03 17.01 -11.27
N ASP A 101 -8.49 15.76 -11.24
CA ASP A 101 -9.91 15.42 -11.12
C ASP A 101 -10.39 15.72 -9.69
N LYS A 102 -11.33 16.66 -9.56
CA LYS A 102 -11.88 17.08 -8.26
C LYS A 102 -12.76 16.00 -7.63
N ASP A 103 -13.32 15.12 -8.44
CA ASP A 103 -14.20 14.04 -7.99
C ASP A 103 -13.40 12.75 -7.71
N LEU A 104 -12.07 12.77 -7.82
CA LEU A 104 -11.24 11.67 -7.34
C LEU A 104 -11.07 11.75 -5.83
N ASP A 105 -11.26 10.64 -5.11
CA ASP A 105 -11.17 10.59 -3.65
C ASP A 105 -9.84 10.01 -3.18
N VAL A 106 -9.40 8.90 -3.80
CA VAL A 106 -8.25 8.11 -3.31
C VAL A 106 -7.22 7.87 -4.42
N LEU A 107 -5.95 8.04 -4.07
CA LEU A 107 -4.82 7.54 -4.84
C LEU A 107 -4.27 6.26 -4.17
N THR A 108 -4.29 5.14 -4.89
CA THR A 108 -3.59 3.92 -4.46
C THR A 108 -2.32 3.71 -5.28
N ILE A 109 -1.22 3.43 -4.61
CA ILE A 109 0.13 3.42 -5.19
C ILE A 109 0.69 2.00 -5.12
N ALA A 110 0.98 1.45 -6.29
CA ALA A 110 1.65 0.18 -6.55
C ALA A 110 2.80 0.36 -7.57
N ALA A 111 3.39 1.55 -7.59
CA ALA A 111 4.55 1.92 -8.40
C ALA A 111 5.86 1.34 -7.81
N PRO A 112 7.03 1.55 -8.44
CA PRO A 112 8.32 1.26 -7.82
C PRO A 112 8.59 2.11 -6.56
N ASN A 113 9.51 1.68 -5.69
CA ASN A 113 9.70 2.28 -4.36
C ASN A 113 10.09 3.76 -4.42
N HIS A 114 10.90 4.18 -5.39
CA HIS A 114 11.33 5.59 -5.56
C HIS A 114 10.17 6.55 -5.84
N TRP A 115 9.01 6.04 -6.24
CA TRP A 115 7.81 6.84 -6.46
C TRP A 115 6.91 6.96 -5.24
N HIS A 116 6.98 6.03 -4.29
CA HIS A 116 5.95 5.87 -3.26
C HIS A 116 5.69 7.14 -2.45
N SER A 117 6.74 7.73 -1.86
CA SER A 117 6.60 8.91 -1.02
C SER A 117 6.15 10.13 -1.83
N LEU A 118 6.72 10.32 -3.02
CA LEU A 118 6.41 11.47 -3.88
C LEU A 118 4.96 11.44 -4.36
N LEU A 119 4.49 10.28 -4.83
CA LEU A 119 3.10 10.11 -5.22
C LEU A 119 2.15 10.30 -4.04
N GLY A 120 2.51 9.81 -2.85
CA GLY A 120 1.71 10.03 -1.66
C GLY A 120 1.63 11.52 -1.28
N ILE A 121 2.74 12.26 -1.39
CA ILE A 121 2.77 13.71 -1.16
C ILE A 121 1.91 14.44 -2.18
N TRP A 122 2.01 14.10 -3.47
CA TRP A 122 1.18 14.69 -4.52
C TRP A 122 -0.31 14.40 -4.32
N GLY A 123 -0.65 13.16 -3.95
CA GLY A 123 -2.02 12.79 -3.56
C GLY A 123 -2.52 13.66 -2.42
N CYS A 124 -1.72 13.81 -1.36
CA CYS A 124 -2.08 14.66 -0.22
C CYS A 124 -2.28 16.13 -0.63
N GLN A 125 -1.37 16.68 -1.45
CA GLN A 125 -1.44 18.05 -1.96
C GLN A 125 -2.68 18.28 -2.83
N ALA A 126 -3.12 17.27 -3.57
CA ALA A 126 -4.32 17.30 -4.39
C ALA A 126 -5.61 17.02 -3.59
N GLY A 127 -5.52 16.90 -2.26
CA GLY A 127 -6.67 16.67 -1.38
C GLY A 127 -7.18 15.23 -1.37
N LYS A 128 -6.38 14.26 -1.86
CA LYS A 128 -6.74 12.84 -1.96
C LYS A 128 -6.25 12.07 -0.74
N ASP A 129 -7.04 11.09 -0.30
CA ASP A 129 -6.54 10.07 0.61
C ASP A 129 -5.62 9.11 -0.15
N VAL A 130 -4.69 8.48 0.56
CA VAL A 130 -3.63 7.69 -0.07
C VAL A 130 -3.52 6.30 0.56
N TYR A 131 -3.47 5.28 -0.30
CA TYR A 131 -2.95 3.96 0.05
C TYR A 131 -1.61 3.76 -0.65
N VAL A 132 -0.56 3.41 0.10
CA VAL A 132 0.79 3.22 -0.46
C VAL A 132 1.30 1.83 -0.16
N GLU A 133 1.67 1.07 -1.19
CA GLU A 133 2.21 -0.28 -1.00
C GLU A 133 3.50 -0.30 -0.18
N LYS A 134 3.79 -1.48 0.36
CA LYS A 134 5.06 -1.74 1.02
C LYS A 134 6.20 -1.80 -0.03
N PRO A 135 7.40 -1.30 0.31
CA PRO A 135 7.71 -0.46 1.46
C PRO A 135 7.17 0.97 1.26
N CYS A 136 6.66 1.62 2.31
CA CYS A 136 6.04 2.96 2.23
C CYS A 136 6.90 4.04 1.53
N SER A 137 8.22 3.91 1.58
CA SER A 137 9.16 4.89 1.05
C SER A 137 10.45 4.22 0.59
N HIS A 138 11.20 4.91 -0.27
CA HIS A 138 12.51 4.46 -0.72
C HIS A 138 13.60 4.65 0.35
N ASN A 139 13.46 5.68 1.19
CA ASN A 139 14.33 5.92 2.34
C ASN A 139 13.56 6.52 3.52
N LEU A 140 14.25 6.66 4.67
CA LEU A 140 13.65 7.19 5.90
C LEU A 140 13.26 8.67 5.79
N TYR A 141 14.06 9.48 5.09
CA TYR A 141 13.79 10.91 4.97
C TYR A 141 12.49 11.16 4.21
N GLU A 142 12.32 10.53 3.05
CA GLU A 142 11.12 10.64 2.25
C GLU A 142 9.87 10.15 3.00
N GLY A 143 9.97 9.04 3.74
CA GLY A 143 8.86 8.54 4.56
C GLY A 143 8.43 9.54 5.63
N ARG A 144 9.37 10.24 6.26
CA ARG A 144 9.06 11.34 7.19
C ARG A 144 8.37 12.50 6.48
N LYS A 145 8.78 12.84 5.25
CA LYS A 145 8.12 13.86 4.43
C LYS A 145 6.70 13.49 4.02
N LEU A 146 6.42 12.21 3.77
CA LEU A 146 5.05 11.75 3.54
C LEU A 146 4.18 11.91 4.80
N VAL A 147 4.71 11.60 6.00
CA VAL A 147 3.99 11.82 7.27
C VAL A 147 3.72 13.31 7.51
N GLU A 148 4.70 14.18 7.24
CA GLU A 148 4.52 15.63 7.31
C GLU A 148 3.42 16.11 6.36
N ALA A 149 3.41 15.61 5.11
CA ALA A 149 2.39 15.97 4.12
C ALA A 149 0.99 15.48 4.53
N ALA A 150 0.86 14.23 4.97
CA ALA A 150 -0.42 13.67 5.43
C ALA A 150 -1.05 14.56 6.52
N ARG A 151 -0.25 14.97 7.51
CA ARG A 151 -0.69 15.85 8.61
C ARG A 151 -0.99 17.27 8.15
N ARG A 152 -0.15 17.82 7.26
CA ARG A 152 -0.29 19.19 6.76
C ARG A 152 -1.56 19.38 5.93
N TYR A 153 -1.88 18.41 5.09
CA TYR A 153 -3.05 18.46 4.20
C TYR A 153 -4.27 17.73 4.78
N ASP A 154 -4.19 17.27 6.03
CA ASP A 154 -5.26 16.58 6.75
C ASP A 154 -5.85 15.40 5.95
N ARG A 155 -4.98 14.52 5.45
CA ARG A 155 -5.34 13.36 4.62
C ARG A 155 -5.02 12.05 5.32
N VAL A 156 -5.82 11.04 5.03
CA VAL A 156 -5.55 9.67 5.47
C VAL A 156 -4.49 9.07 4.55
N VAL A 157 -3.39 8.60 5.15
CA VAL A 157 -2.35 7.85 4.43
C VAL A 157 -2.18 6.48 5.08
N GLN A 158 -2.56 5.43 4.36
CA GLN A 158 -2.45 4.05 4.80
C GLN A 158 -1.27 3.34 4.12
N HIS A 159 -0.35 2.82 4.93
CA HIS A 159 0.72 1.94 4.45
C HIS A 159 0.22 0.51 4.26
N GLY A 160 0.48 -0.07 3.09
CA GLY A 160 0.00 -1.35 2.60
C GLY A 160 0.67 -2.59 3.19
N THR A 161 0.95 -2.58 4.49
CA THR A 161 1.49 -3.76 5.18
C THR A 161 0.37 -4.70 5.61
N GLN A 162 -0.14 -5.47 4.64
CA GLN A 162 -1.37 -6.26 4.72
C GLN A 162 -1.47 -7.22 5.90
N ARG A 163 -0.34 -7.74 6.41
CA ARG A 163 -0.33 -8.65 7.56
C ARG A 163 -0.91 -8.02 8.83
N ARG A 164 -0.85 -6.69 8.95
CA ARG A 164 -1.47 -5.96 10.07
C ARG A 164 -3.00 -5.99 10.04
N SER A 165 -3.60 -6.34 8.91
CA SER A 165 -5.06 -6.50 8.77
C SER A 165 -5.51 -7.96 8.90
N SER A 166 -4.61 -8.88 9.24
CA SER A 166 -4.94 -10.29 9.45
C SER A 166 -5.17 -10.58 10.93
N ASN A 167 -6.33 -11.15 11.25
CA ASN A 167 -6.68 -11.57 12.61
C ASN A 167 -5.70 -12.59 13.18
N GLU A 168 -5.16 -13.48 12.34
CA GLU A 168 -4.20 -14.50 12.75
C GLU A 168 -2.89 -13.87 13.23
N TRP A 169 -2.36 -12.92 12.45
CA TRP A 169 -1.14 -12.20 12.81
C TRP A 169 -1.36 -11.29 14.02
N ASP A 170 -2.51 -10.63 14.12
CA ASP A 170 -2.86 -9.83 15.31
C ASP A 170 -2.88 -10.70 16.56
N GLN A 171 -3.63 -11.80 16.57
CA GLN A 171 -3.70 -12.72 17.71
C GLN A 171 -2.32 -13.25 18.12
N MET A 172 -1.47 -13.59 17.15
CA MET A 172 -0.10 -14.04 17.42
C MET A 172 0.73 -12.94 18.10
N VAL A 173 0.65 -11.70 17.59
CA VAL A 173 1.36 -10.56 18.17
C VAL A 173 0.87 -10.24 19.58
N GLN A 174 -0.45 -10.22 19.81
CA GLN A 174 -1.01 -9.99 21.14
C GLN A 174 -0.62 -11.10 22.11
N ALA A 175 -0.62 -12.36 21.67
CA ALA A 175 -0.21 -13.48 22.52
C ALA A 175 1.28 -13.38 22.91
N ALA A 176 2.16 -13.01 21.98
CA ALA A 176 3.57 -12.76 22.27
C ALA A 176 3.76 -11.57 23.24
N ALA A 177 3.01 -10.48 23.05
CA ALA A 177 3.08 -9.28 23.89
C ALA A 177 2.52 -9.51 25.31
N SER A 178 1.54 -10.39 25.46
CA SER A 178 0.88 -10.67 26.75
C SER A 178 1.77 -11.35 27.80
N GLY A 179 2.95 -11.84 27.42
CA GLY A 179 3.81 -12.65 28.30
C GLY A 179 3.35 -14.10 28.45
N LYS A 180 2.32 -14.54 27.73
CA LYS A 180 1.82 -15.94 27.71
C LYS A 180 2.93 -16.97 27.46
N TYR A 181 3.97 -16.59 26.71
CA TYR A 181 5.11 -17.45 26.37
C TYR A 181 6.42 -17.00 27.06
N GLY A 182 6.34 -16.17 28.10
CA GLY A 182 7.48 -15.52 28.73
C GLY A 182 7.83 -14.16 28.10
N LYS A 183 8.93 -13.55 28.57
CA LYS A 183 9.44 -12.28 28.04
C LYS A 183 9.89 -12.48 26.58
N LEU A 184 9.39 -11.65 25.66
CA LEU A 184 9.91 -11.59 24.30
C LEU A 184 11.37 -11.08 24.34
N THR A 185 12.33 -11.94 24.00
CA THR A 185 13.76 -11.60 23.96
C THR A 185 14.28 -11.43 22.54
N VAL A 186 13.76 -12.20 21.58
CA VAL A 186 14.16 -12.16 20.17
C VAL A 186 12.93 -12.29 19.28
N SER A 187 12.85 -11.45 18.26
CA SER A 187 11.90 -11.60 17.15
C SER A 187 12.67 -11.77 15.85
N TYR A 188 12.50 -12.90 15.17
CA TYR A 188 13.28 -13.28 14.00
C TYR A 188 12.38 -13.36 12.75
N GLY A 189 12.73 -12.59 11.73
CA GLY A 189 12.07 -12.59 10.43
C GLY A 189 12.96 -13.20 9.36
N TYR A 190 12.43 -14.15 8.59
CA TYR A 190 13.17 -14.81 7.51
C TYR A 190 12.41 -14.73 6.18
N ALA A 191 13.06 -14.17 5.17
CA ALA A 191 12.59 -14.15 3.80
C ALA A 191 13.66 -14.80 2.92
N SER A 192 13.35 -15.99 2.40
CA SER A 192 14.20 -16.68 1.44
C SER A 192 13.34 -17.19 0.30
N LYS A 193 13.66 -16.74 -0.90
CA LYS A 193 12.97 -17.10 -2.14
C LYS A 193 14.00 -17.33 -3.22
N PRO A 194 13.81 -18.34 -4.09
CA PRO A 194 14.66 -18.50 -5.25
C PRO A 194 14.56 -17.26 -6.13
N ARG A 195 15.73 -16.75 -6.53
CA ARG A 195 15.91 -15.69 -7.52
C ARG A 195 16.91 -16.17 -8.56
N GLY A 196 16.77 -15.69 -9.79
CA GLY A 196 17.78 -15.84 -10.82
C GLY A 196 18.68 -14.61 -10.89
N SER A 197 19.81 -14.75 -11.59
CA SER A 197 20.58 -13.61 -12.09
C SER A 197 19.67 -12.74 -12.98
N ILE A 198 19.84 -11.42 -12.93
CA ILE A 198 19.15 -10.50 -13.85
C ILE A 198 19.90 -10.30 -15.17
N GLY A 199 21.08 -10.94 -15.30
CA GLY A 199 21.94 -10.84 -16.46
C GLY A 199 22.49 -9.44 -16.72
N PHE A 200 22.96 -9.25 -17.95
CA PHE A 200 23.35 -7.96 -18.49
C PHE A 200 22.45 -7.65 -19.69
N ALA A 201 21.89 -6.46 -19.73
CA ALA A 201 21.20 -5.92 -20.88
C ALA A 201 21.99 -4.72 -21.44
N GLU A 202 21.96 -4.59 -22.76
CA GLU A 202 22.52 -3.44 -23.46
C GLU A 202 21.65 -2.20 -23.27
N TYR A 203 22.29 -1.04 -23.27
CA TYR A 203 21.60 0.23 -23.32
C TYR A 203 20.99 0.44 -24.70
N LYS A 204 19.73 0.87 -24.75
CA LYS A 204 19.00 1.17 -25.99
C LYS A 204 17.95 2.23 -25.75
N GLU A 205 17.33 2.71 -26.82
CA GLU A 205 16.17 3.61 -26.69
C GLU A 205 14.98 2.87 -26.04
N PRO A 206 14.24 3.54 -25.15
CA PRO A 206 13.04 2.96 -24.57
C PRO A 206 11.96 2.73 -25.65
N PRO A 207 11.07 1.75 -25.47
CA PRO A 207 9.86 1.62 -26.30
C PRO A 207 9.08 2.93 -26.34
N LYS A 208 8.49 3.29 -27.49
CA LYS A 208 7.78 4.57 -27.67
C LYS A 208 6.58 4.72 -26.73
N GLU A 209 6.00 3.60 -26.35
CA GLU A 209 4.84 3.50 -25.47
C GLU A 209 5.20 3.67 -23.98
N LEU A 210 6.49 3.57 -23.63
CA LEU A 210 7.02 3.78 -22.29
C LEU A 210 7.56 5.21 -22.19
N ASP A 211 6.85 6.06 -21.44
CA ASP A 211 7.39 7.34 -21.02
C ASP A 211 8.49 7.10 -19.97
N PHE A 212 9.72 6.95 -20.44
CA PHE A 212 10.83 6.54 -19.58
C PHE A 212 11.29 7.66 -18.63
N ASP A 213 11.16 8.93 -19.00
CA ASP A 213 11.45 10.06 -18.10
C ASP A 213 10.43 10.07 -16.95
N MET A 214 9.14 9.84 -17.24
CA MET A 214 8.13 9.62 -16.21
C MET A 214 8.34 8.31 -15.43
N TRP A 215 8.92 7.26 -16.02
CA TRP A 215 9.23 6.05 -15.25
C TRP A 215 10.38 6.29 -14.26
N LEU A 216 11.45 6.97 -14.70
CA LEU A 216 12.59 7.36 -13.87
C LEU A 216 12.16 8.29 -12.73
N GLY A 217 11.37 9.31 -13.04
CA GLY A 217 10.79 10.18 -12.03
C GLY A 217 11.82 10.95 -11.21
N PRO A 218 11.79 10.87 -9.87
CA PRO A 218 12.74 11.59 -9.02
C PRO A 218 14.14 10.96 -8.99
N ALA A 219 14.33 9.78 -9.60
CA ALA A 219 15.63 9.12 -9.65
C ALA A 219 16.61 9.83 -10.60
N GLU A 220 17.90 9.51 -10.47
CA GLU A 220 18.92 10.01 -11.37
C GLU A 220 18.66 9.56 -12.82
N LYS A 221 18.85 10.47 -13.77
CA LYS A 221 18.69 10.16 -15.20
C LYS A 221 19.72 9.11 -15.62
N GLN A 222 19.24 8.03 -16.21
CA GLN A 222 20.08 6.95 -16.71
C GLN A 222 19.55 6.42 -18.04
N ALA A 223 20.42 5.73 -18.79
CA ALA A 223 20.03 5.14 -20.06
C ALA A 223 19.09 3.94 -19.85
N TYR A 224 18.15 3.75 -20.76
CA TYR A 224 17.24 2.60 -20.71
C TYR A 224 17.99 1.31 -21.04
N HIS A 225 17.67 0.24 -20.29
CA HIS A 225 18.03 -1.13 -20.60
C HIS A 225 16.89 -2.07 -20.15
N GLU A 226 16.67 -3.14 -20.90
CA GLU A 226 15.41 -3.90 -20.78
C GLU A 226 15.25 -4.67 -19.47
N ASN A 227 16.36 -5.07 -18.84
CA ASN A 227 16.31 -5.75 -17.54
C ASN A 227 16.25 -4.76 -16.36
N LEU A 228 15.99 -3.47 -16.59
CA LEU A 228 15.62 -2.51 -15.55
C LEU A 228 14.12 -2.59 -15.22
N VAL A 229 13.29 -2.60 -16.27
CA VAL A 229 11.83 -2.58 -16.18
C VAL A 229 11.26 -4.00 -16.42
N HIS A 230 10.09 -4.37 -15.88
CA HIS A 230 9.29 -3.67 -14.88
C HIS A 230 9.39 -4.29 -13.49
N TYR A 231 10.21 -5.34 -13.28
CA TYR A 231 10.38 -5.97 -11.96
C TYR A 231 11.80 -5.85 -11.40
N ASN A 232 12.83 -5.83 -12.24
CA ASN A 232 14.20 -5.89 -11.76
C ASN A 232 14.70 -4.59 -11.13
N TRP A 233 13.97 -3.47 -11.26
CA TRP A 233 14.21 -2.22 -10.54
C TRP A 233 14.43 -2.40 -9.04
N HIS A 234 13.88 -3.45 -8.42
CA HIS A 234 14.13 -3.77 -7.01
C HIS A 234 15.63 -3.91 -6.69
N TRP A 235 16.45 -4.25 -7.69
CA TRP A 235 17.87 -4.58 -7.54
C TRP A 235 18.82 -3.43 -7.84
N PHE A 236 18.29 -2.24 -8.11
CA PHE A 236 19.06 -1.03 -8.44
C PHE A 236 18.77 0.02 -7.37
N TRP A 237 19.83 0.63 -6.83
CA TRP A 237 19.74 1.50 -5.65
C TRP A 237 18.91 2.77 -5.86
N ASP A 238 18.76 3.22 -7.11
CA ASP A 238 18.00 4.43 -7.42
C ASP A 238 16.48 4.21 -7.36
N PHE A 239 16.04 2.95 -7.47
CA PHE A 239 14.62 2.60 -7.66
C PHE A 239 14.07 1.69 -6.56
N GLY A 240 14.91 0.83 -5.99
CA GLY A 240 14.52 -0.23 -5.09
C GLY A 240 15.50 -0.44 -3.95
N ASN A 241 15.08 -1.27 -2.99
CA ASN A 241 15.84 -1.51 -1.76
C ASN A 241 16.19 -3.00 -1.59
N GLY A 242 16.40 -3.72 -2.68
CA GLY A 242 16.75 -5.15 -2.67
C GLY A 242 15.68 -6.03 -2.04
N GLU A 243 16.08 -7.23 -1.60
CA GLU A 243 15.12 -8.20 -1.05
C GLU A 243 14.59 -7.77 0.31
N ILE A 244 15.35 -6.97 1.09
CA ILE A 244 14.90 -6.43 2.38
C ILE A 244 13.68 -5.51 2.20
N GLY A 245 13.66 -4.65 1.18
CA GLY A 245 12.50 -3.82 0.86
C GLY A 245 11.42 -4.57 0.06
N ASN A 246 11.80 -5.51 -0.80
CA ASN A 246 10.84 -6.25 -1.62
C ASN A 246 10.00 -7.22 -0.78
N GLN A 247 10.63 -8.22 -0.16
CA GLN A 247 9.93 -9.29 0.56
C GLN A 247 10.22 -9.27 2.05
N GLY A 248 11.46 -8.98 2.44
CA GLY A 248 11.90 -8.96 3.83
C GLY A 248 11.05 -8.04 4.72
N VAL A 249 10.54 -6.93 4.16
CA VAL A 249 9.68 -5.98 4.85
C VAL A 249 8.42 -6.62 5.44
N HIS A 250 7.88 -7.67 4.83
CA HIS A 250 6.70 -8.37 5.37
C HIS A 250 7.01 -9.07 6.69
N GLN A 251 8.17 -9.73 6.81
CA GLN A 251 8.60 -10.38 8.04
C GLN A 251 9.11 -9.36 9.05
N MET A 252 9.87 -8.37 8.58
CA MET A 252 10.41 -7.31 9.41
C MET A 252 9.30 -6.49 10.09
N ASP A 253 8.22 -6.18 9.37
CA ASP A 253 7.09 -5.46 9.97
C ASP A 253 6.41 -6.25 11.09
N VAL A 254 6.14 -7.55 10.88
CA VAL A 254 5.53 -8.40 11.92
C VAL A 254 6.46 -8.55 13.12
N ALA A 255 7.76 -8.75 12.87
CA ALA A 255 8.74 -8.85 13.95
C ALA A 255 8.78 -7.56 14.79
N ARG A 256 8.85 -6.40 14.11
CA ARG A 256 8.82 -5.10 14.76
C ARG A 256 7.48 -4.83 15.46
N TRP A 257 6.37 -5.28 14.89
CA TRP A 257 5.05 -5.16 15.51
C TRP A 257 4.99 -5.92 16.84
N ALA A 258 5.48 -7.17 16.87
CA ALA A 258 5.59 -7.94 18.11
C ALA A 258 6.46 -7.25 19.15
N VAL A 259 7.64 -6.76 18.77
CA VAL A 259 8.54 -6.02 19.67
C VAL A 259 7.86 -4.76 20.22
N THR A 260 7.21 -3.99 19.35
CA THR A 260 6.51 -2.76 19.75
C THR A 260 5.37 -3.06 20.71
N ALA A 261 4.57 -4.10 20.43
CA ALA A 261 3.45 -4.49 21.28
C ALA A 261 3.92 -4.98 22.66
N ALA A 262 5.04 -5.70 22.72
CA ALA A 262 5.58 -6.24 23.96
C ALA A 262 6.32 -5.22 24.83
N THR A 263 6.99 -4.23 24.21
CA THR A 263 7.94 -3.34 24.91
C THR A 263 7.56 -1.86 24.87
N GLY A 264 6.65 -1.47 23.98
CA GLY A 264 6.35 -0.07 23.68
C GLY A 264 7.42 0.64 22.81
N LYS A 265 8.55 -0.01 22.50
CA LYS A 265 9.61 0.58 21.68
C LYS A 265 9.25 0.55 20.19
N VAL A 266 9.12 1.73 19.58
CA VAL A 266 8.66 1.89 18.19
C VAL A 266 9.76 1.78 17.14
N GLY A 267 11.03 1.89 17.55
CA GLY A 267 12.22 1.82 16.72
C GLY A 267 13.44 1.33 17.51
N PRO A 268 14.46 0.82 16.81
CA PRO A 268 15.68 0.29 17.42
C PRO A 268 16.59 1.42 17.95
N GLU A 269 17.41 1.09 18.95
CA GLU A 269 18.51 1.91 19.47
C GLU A 269 19.74 1.84 18.54
N SER A 270 20.01 0.66 17.96
CA SER A 270 21.08 0.48 16.99
C SER A 270 20.73 -0.57 15.92
N VAL A 271 21.40 -0.48 14.77
CA VAL A 271 21.19 -1.40 13.65
C VAL A 271 22.53 -1.80 13.07
N ILE A 272 22.74 -3.10 12.91
CA ILE A 272 23.88 -3.65 12.16
C ILE A 272 23.32 -4.41 10.96
N SER A 273 23.75 -4.03 9.75
CA SER A 273 23.37 -4.72 8.53
C SER A 273 24.62 -5.16 7.78
N MET A 274 24.62 -6.41 7.33
CA MET A 274 25.68 -6.98 6.52
C MET A 274 25.06 -7.82 5.41
N GLY A 275 25.64 -7.73 4.22
CA GLY A 275 25.12 -8.42 3.07
C GLY A 275 25.94 -8.14 1.82
N GLY A 276 25.56 -8.83 0.76
CA GLY A 276 26.22 -8.70 -0.53
C GLY A 276 25.42 -9.37 -1.63
N ARG A 277 25.92 -9.24 -2.85
CA ARG A 277 25.40 -9.92 -4.02
C ARG A 277 26.30 -11.10 -4.36
N TYR A 278 25.91 -12.30 -3.93
CA TYR A 278 26.73 -13.51 -4.04
C TYR A 278 26.21 -14.45 -5.12
N GLY A 279 27.11 -15.19 -5.78
CA GLY A 279 26.78 -16.21 -6.77
C GLY A 279 26.33 -15.68 -8.14
N TYR A 280 26.03 -14.39 -8.28
CA TYR A 280 25.66 -13.76 -9.55
C TYR A 280 26.74 -12.82 -10.05
N LYS A 281 26.96 -12.83 -11.36
CA LYS A 281 27.62 -11.76 -12.11
C LYS A 281 26.55 -11.16 -13.02
N ASP A 282 26.02 -10.02 -12.64
CA ASP A 282 24.93 -9.34 -13.35
C ASP A 282 24.93 -7.83 -13.03
N GLN A 283 23.97 -7.10 -13.58
CA GLN A 283 23.83 -5.65 -13.37
C GLN A 283 23.20 -5.25 -12.03
N GLY A 284 22.85 -6.22 -11.16
CA GLY A 284 22.19 -5.91 -9.89
C GLY A 284 23.17 -5.27 -8.90
N GLN A 285 22.71 -4.25 -8.19
CA GLN A 285 23.53 -3.45 -7.28
C GLN A 285 23.22 -3.75 -5.80
N THR A 286 21.96 -4.10 -5.50
CA THR A 286 21.54 -4.38 -4.12
C THR A 286 21.92 -5.80 -3.67
N PRO A 287 22.09 -6.04 -2.35
CA PRO A 287 22.31 -7.37 -1.80
C PRO A 287 21.21 -8.37 -2.21
N ASN A 288 21.63 -9.59 -2.57
CA ASN A 288 20.72 -10.73 -2.71
C ASN A 288 20.68 -11.60 -1.44
N THR A 289 21.69 -11.47 -0.59
CA THR A 289 21.77 -12.07 0.74
C THR A 289 22.12 -10.97 1.74
N GLN A 290 21.30 -10.83 2.78
CA GLN A 290 21.46 -9.79 3.79
C GLN A 290 20.96 -10.29 5.15
N LEU A 291 21.72 -9.97 6.19
CA LEU A 291 21.34 -10.10 7.58
C LEU A 291 21.30 -8.70 8.19
N THR A 292 20.20 -8.36 8.86
CA THR A 292 20.10 -7.11 9.62
C THR A 292 19.64 -7.42 11.03
N VAL A 293 20.41 -6.95 12.00
CA VAL A 293 20.13 -7.05 13.43
C VAL A 293 19.68 -5.68 13.90
N TYR A 294 18.52 -5.64 14.53
CA TYR A 294 17.93 -4.45 15.12
C TYR A 294 17.97 -4.63 16.64
N ASP A 295 18.77 -3.81 17.31
CA ASP A 295 18.83 -3.78 18.76
C ASP A 295 17.78 -2.79 19.26
N PHE A 296 16.83 -3.28 20.04
CA PHE A 296 15.82 -2.45 20.68
C PHE A 296 16.18 -2.14 22.14
N GLY A 297 17.34 -2.56 22.64
CA GLY A 297 17.74 -2.46 24.05
C GLY A 297 16.94 -3.39 24.98
N ASP A 298 17.49 -3.67 26.16
CA ASP A 298 16.97 -4.57 27.22
C ASP A 298 16.66 -6.03 26.82
#